data_AF-B4WYB2-F1
#
_entry.id   AF-B4WYB2-F1
#
_cell.length_a   1.000
_cell.length_b   1.000
_cell.length_c   1.000
_cell.angle_alpha   90.00
_cell.angle_beta   90.00
_cell.angle_gamma   90.00
#
_symmetry.space_group_name_H-M   'P 1'
#
loop_
_entity.id
_entity.type
_entity.pdbx_description
1 polymer ?
#
loop_
_entity_poly.entity_id
_entity_poly.type
_entity_poly.pdbx_seq_one_letter_code
_entity_poly.pdbx_strand_id
1 'polypeptide(L)'
;MIRGLILCLIMLSAAAARAQDCYYYWVHQCIEVVDASQRQLKQFVLISPAVNYLSVDEGSQCSAAVSRQQAPLNPQLLAAFNDAASRIEACEAPLTELSARAFDKPHKATWHYNRSRKVSPQKVVITVENAPIL
;
A
#
# COMPACT_ATOMS: atom_id res chain seq x y z
N MET A 1 35.81 -15.93 37.96
CA MET A 1 35.42 -16.28 36.57
C MET A 1 33.93 -16.12 36.27
N ILE A 2 33.04 -15.92 37.26
CA ILE A 2 31.59 -15.66 37.05
C ILE A 2 31.28 -14.21 36.60
N ARG A 3 32.13 -13.23 36.99
CA ARG A 3 31.94 -11.80 36.72
C ARG A 3 31.98 -11.42 35.23
N GLY A 4 32.78 -12.13 34.41
CA GLY A 4 32.84 -11.89 32.96
C GLY A 4 31.63 -12.42 32.20
N LEU A 5 31.02 -13.49 32.71
CA LEU A 5 29.84 -14.12 32.09
C LEU A 5 28.58 -13.26 32.25
N ILE A 6 28.45 -12.56 33.39
CA ILE A 6 27.33 -11.64 33.67
C ILE A 6 27.39 -10.40 32.76
N LEU A 7 28.59 -9.87 32.48
CA LEU A 7 28.77 -8.72 31.58
C LEU A 7 28.44 -9.06 30.11
N CYS A 8 28.76 -10.26 29.64
CA CYS A 8 28.33 -10.72 28.31
C CYS A 8 26.80 -10.91 28.24
N LEU A 9 26.17 -11.44 29.29
CA LEU A 9 24.71 -11.65 29.31
C LEU A 9 23.93 -10.34 29.23
N ILE A 10 24.43 -9.25 29.82
CA ILE A 10 23.78 -7.93 29.79
C ILE A 10 23.90 -7.25 28.40
N MET A 11 25.02 -7.45 27.69
CA MET A 11 25.23 -6.92 26.34
C MET A 11 24.37 -7.64 25.27
N LEU A 12 24.02 -8.92 25.48
CA LEU A 12 23.14 -9.65 24.55
C LEU A 12 21.64 -9.28 24.71
N SER A 13 21.23 -8.73 25.85
CA SER A 13 19.84 -8.32 26.09
C SER A 13 19.42 -6.98 25.47
N ALA A 14 20.35 -6.25 24.83
CA ALA A 14 20.07 -4.92 24.27
C ALA A 14 19.59 -4.94 22.81
N ALA A 15 19.70 -6.07 22.11
CA ALA A 15 19.03 -6.27 20.82
C ALA A 15 17.63 -6.86 21.06
N ALA A 16 16.82 -6.17 21.86
CA ALA A 16 15.39 -6.41 21.83
C ALA A 16 14.94 -6.08 20.41
N ALA A 17 14.61 -7.09 19.61
CA ALA A 17 14.04 -6.92 18.28
C ALA A 17 12.82 -6.01 18.41
N ARG A 18 12.98 -4.72 18.12
CA ARG A 18 11.84 -3.80 18.18
C ARG A 18 11.01 -4.04 16.94
N ALA A 19 9.71 -3.86 17.07
CA ALA A 19 8.84 -3.81 15.91
C ALA A 19 8.86 -2.39 15.34
N GLN A 20 8.85 -2.27 14.02
CA GLN A 20 8.65 -1.03 13.29
C GLN A 20 7.22 -1.01 12.74
N ASP A 21 6.58 0.16 12.84
CA ASP A 21 5.24 0.38 12.33
C ASP A 21 5.27 0.80 10.85
N CYS A 22 4.52 0.08 10.02
CA CYS A 22 4.32 0.37 8.62
C CYS A 22 2.85 0.65 8.32
N TYR A 23 2.61 1.59 7.43
CA TYR A 23 1.28 2.02 7.01
C TYR A 23 1.16 1.88 5.52
N TYR A 24 0.09 1.24 5.02
CA TYR A 24 -0.02 0.96 3.60
C TYR A 24 -1.45 1.07 3.08
N TYR A 25 -1.59 1.22 1.77
CA TYR A 25 -2.85 1.11 1.06
C TYR A 25 -2.56 0.78 -0.42
N TRP A 26 -3.54 0.21 -1.12
CA TRP A 26 -3.44 -0.07 -2.54
C TRP A 26 -4.14 1.01 -3.35
N VAL A 27 -3.53 1.37 -4.47
CA VAL A 27 -4.12 2.33 -5.40
C VAL A 27 -3.71 1.96 -6.82
N HIS A 28 -4.65 2.02 -7.75
CA HIS A 28 -4.41 1.89 -9.17
C HIS A 28 -5.07 3.06 -9.89
N GLN A 29 -4.43 3.57 -10.94
CA GLN A 29 -4.90 4.76 -11.66
C GLN A 29 -5.00 4.47 -13.15
N CYS A 30 -6.16 4.75 -13.72
CA CYS A 30 -6.43 4.67 -15.14
C CYS A 30 -6.69 6.07 -15.67
N ILE A 31 -6.32 6.33 -16.93
CA ILE A 31 -6.47 7.66 -17.55
C ILE A 31 -7.18 7.47 -18.89
N GLU A 32 -8.29 8.18 -19.04
CA GLU A 32 -9.01 8.33 -20.29
C GLU A 32 -8.60 9.65 -20.95
N VAL A 33 -8.22 9.58 -22.22
CA VAL A 33 -7.97 10.77 -23.03
C VAL A 33 -9.27 11.16 -23.71
N VAL A 34 -9.95 12.17 -23.17
CA VAL A 34 -11.25 12.64 -23.68
C VAL A 34 -11.06 13.48 -24.94
N ASP A 35 -10.09 14.40 -24.90
CA ASP A 35 -9.68 15.19 -26.06
C ASP A 35 -8.19 15.52 -25.95
N ALA A 36 -7.38 14.91 -26.81
CA ALA A 36 -5.93 15.12 -26.84
C ALA A 36 -5.55 16.55 -27.26
N SER A 37 -6.35 17.19 -28.13
CA SER A 37 -6.09 18.55 -28.63
C SER A 37 -6.30 19.60 -27.54
N GLN A 38 -7.27 19.35 -26.65
CA GLN A 38 -7.59 20.22 -25.52
C GLN A 38 -6.95 19.76 -24.20
N ARG A 39 -6.11 18.70 -24.24
CA ARG A 39 -5.50 18.07 -23.05
C ARG A 39 -6.54 17.71 -21.98
N GLN A 40 -7.75 17.35 -22.40
CA GLN A 40 -8.80 16.91 -21.51
C GLN A 40 -8.58 15.45 -21.17
N LEU A 41 -8.18 15.20 -19.92
CA LEU A 41 -7.96 13.88 -19.37
C LEU A 41 -8.95 13.64 -18.25
N LYS A 42 -9.47 12.42 -18.17
CA LYS A 42 -10.27 11.96 -17.04
C LYS A 42 -9.54 10.83 -16.33
N GLN A 43 -9.30 11.01 -15.05
CA GLN A 43 -8.61 10.08 -14.19
C GLN A 43 -9.62 9.22 -13.43
N PHE A 44 -9.37 7.92 -13.38
CA PHE A 44 -10.08 6.97 -12.53
C PHE A 44 -9.08 6.42 -11.52
N VAL A 45 -9.42 6.49 -10.23
CA VAL A 45 -8.56 6.00 -9.15
C VAL A 45 -9.30 4.89 -8.41
N LEU A 46 -8.81 3.67 -8.55
CA LEU A 46 -9.21 2.53 -7.72
C LEU A 46 -8.36 2.57 -6.44
N ILE A 47 -8.98 2.52 -5.26
CA ILE A 47 -8.26 2.63 -4.00
C ILE A 47 -8.85 1.72 -2.92
N SER A 48 -8.00 1.13 -2.06
CA SER A 48 -8.45 0.39 -0.89
C SER A 48 -9.21 1.30 0.11
N PRO A 49 -10.10 0.73 0.96
CA PRO A 49 -11.04 1.49 1.77
C PRO A 49 -10.40 2.27 2.92
N ALA A 50 -9.15 1.93 3.29
CA ALA A 50 -8.44 2.61 4.36
C ALA A 50 -6.91 2.58 4.16
N VAL A 51 -6.22 3.34 5.01
CA VAL A 51 -4.81 3.10 5.34
C VAL A 51 -4.78 2.00 6.38
N ASN A 52 -4.10 0.90 6.05
CA ASN A 52 -3.89 -0.24 6.92
C ASN A 52 -2.56 -0.12 7.66
N TYR A 53 -2.43 -0.93 8.70
CA TYR A 53 -1.26 -1.01 9.56
C TYR A 53 -0.60 -2.38 9.42
N LEU A 54 0.72 -2.41 9.49
CA LEU A 54 1.51 -3.62 9.57
C LEU A 54 2.70 -3.41 10.52
N SER A 55 2.86 -4.32 11.48
CA SER A 55 4.04 -4.36 12.35
C SER A 55 5.10 -5.28 11.74
N VAL A 56 6.34 -4.81 11.64
CA VAL A 56 7.45 -5.54 10.99
C VAL A 56 8.70 -5.52 11.85
N ASP A 57 9.67 -6.40 11.60
CA ASP A 57 10.94 -6.39 12.33
C ASP A 57 11.72 -5.08 12.10
N GLU A 58 12.33 -4.53 13.15
CA GLU A 58 13.20 -3.34 13.08
C GLU A 58 14.29 -3.50 12.02
N GLY A 59 14.50 -2.43 11.24
CA GLY A 59 15.42 -2.43 10.09
C GLY A 59 14.81 -2.93 8.78
N SER A 60 13.59 -3.48 8.81
CA SER A 60 12.85 -3.79 7.58
C SER A 60 12.36 -2.51 6.89
N GLN A 61 12.64 -2.38 5.60
CA GLN A 61 12.02 -1.33 4.79
C GLN A 61 10.52 -1.64 4.62
N CYS A 62 9.64 -0.70 4.97
CA CYS A 62 8.20 -0.91 4.93
C CYS A 62 7.69 -1.39 3.56
N SER A 63 8.23 -0.87 2.45
CA SER A 63 7.88 -1.34 1.10
C SER A 63 8.21 -2.82 0.90
N ALA A 64 9.43 -3.25 1.28
CA ALA A 64 9.84 -4.64 1.14
C ALA A 64 9.03 -5.58 2.06
N ALA A 65 8.76 -5.17 3.29
CA ALA A 65 7.98 -5.97 4.23
C ALA A 65 6.53 -6.14 3.77
N VAL A 66 5.90 -5.05 3.33
CA VAL A 66 4.56 -5.05 2.74
C VAL A 66 4.50 -5.92 1.49
N SER A 67 5.46 -5.81 0.56
CA SER A 67 5.49 -6.66 -0.64
C SER A 67 5.62 -8.15 -0.31
N ARG A 68 6.44 -8.51 0.68
CA ARG A 68 6.58 -9.92 1.13
C ARG A 68 5.26 -10.47 1.66
N GLN A 69 4.54 -9.69 2.48
CA GLN A 69 3.26 -10.12 3.04
C GLN A 69 2.11 -10.07 2.04
N GLN A 70 2.20 -9.22 1.01
CA GLN A 70 1.22 -9.19 -0.07
C GLN A 70 1.27 -10.43 -0.96
N ALA A 71 2.45 -11.00 -1.19
CA ALA A 71 2.65 -12.15 -2.09
C ALA A 71 1.61 -13.29 -1.92
N PRO A 72 1.32 -13.81 -0.71
CA PRO A 72 0.31 -14.85 -0.53
C PRO A 72 -1.13 -14.41 -0.86
N LEU A 73 -1.45 -13.12 -0.74
CA LEU A 73 -2.81 -12.59 -0.95
C LEU A 73 -2.99 -11.99 -2.36
N ASN A 74 -1.92 -11.92 -3.15
CA ASN A 74 -1.91 -11.24 -4.44
C ASN A 74 -3.03 -11.71 -5.40
N PRO A 75 -3.37 -13.01 -5.50
CA PRO A 75 -4.48 -13.45 -6.35
C PRO A 75 -5.83 -12.84 -5.95
N GLN A 76 -6.14 -12.80 -4.65
CA GLN A 76 -7.39 -12.25 -4.13
C GLN A 76 -7.43 -10.73 -4.27
N LEU A 77 -6.31 -10.08 -3.99
CA LEU A 77 -6.14 -8.64 -4.17
C LEU A 77 -6.33 -8.21 -5.63
N LEU A 78 -5.67 -8.90 -6.56
CA LEU A 78 -5.82 -8.66 -8.00
C LEU A 78 -7.26 -8.94 -8.45
N ALA A 79 -7.92 -9.99 -7.96
CA ALA A 79 -9.31 -10.27 -8.28
C ALA A 79 -10.24 -9.11 -7.87
N ALA A 80 -10.09 -8.58 -6.66
CA ALA A 80 -10.89 -7.45 -6.18
C ALA A 80 -10.66 -6.17 -7.01
N PHE A 81 -9.40 -5.85 -7.32
CA PHE A 81 -9.09 -4.69 -8.16
C PHE A 81 -9.50 -4.88 -9.62
N ASN A 82 -9.42 -6.10 -10.16
CA ASN A 82 -9.84 -6.41 -11.52
C ASN A 82 -11.37 -6.39 -11.69
N ASP A 83 -12.15 -6.80 -10.69
CA ASP A 83 -13.60 -6.62 -10.72
C ASP A 83 -13.97 -5.13 -10.83
N ALA A 84 -13.31 -4.26 -10.05
CA ALA A 84 -13.52 -2.81 -10.15
C ALA A 84 -13.00 -2.24 -11.48
N ALA A 85 -11.82 -2.64 -11.93
CA ALA A 85 -11.19 -2.16 -13.16
C ALA A 85 -11.99 -2.55 -14.41
N SER A 86 -12.55 -3.77 -14.45
CA SER A 86 -13.32 -4.28 -15.60
C SER A 86 -14.56 -3.45 -15.95
N ARG A 87 -15.04 -2.61 -15.01
CA ARG A 87 -16.20 -1.72 -15.18
C ARG A 87 -15.82 -0.35 -15.72
N ILE A 88 -14.54 -0.11 -15.97
CA ILE A 88 -13.98 1.17 -16.39
C ILE A 88 -13.24 0.95 -17.70
N GLU A 89 -13.76 1.48 -18.79
CA GLU A 89 -13.18 1.33 -20.14
C GLU A 89 -11.73 1.81 -20.22
N ALA A 90 -11.38 2.86 -19.47
CA ALA A 90 -10.04 3.42 -19.44
C ALA A 90 -9.00 2.56 -18.70
N CYS A 91 -9.41 1.51 -17.99
CA CYS A 91 -8.49 0.62 -17.28
C CYS A 91 -8.10 -0.57 -18.16
N GLU A 92 -6.79 -0.80 -18.31
CA GLU A 92 -6.27 -2.00 -18.97
C GLU A 92 -6.40 -3.20 -18.02
N ALA A 93 -7.54 -3.88 -18.12
CA ALA A 93 -7.81 -5.09 -17.36
C ALA A 93 -7.54 -6.36 -18.21
N PRO A 94 -7.01 -7.45 -17.62
CA PRO A 94 -6.70 -7.59 -16.20
C PRO A 94 -5.36 -6.95 -15.81
N LEU A 95 -5.36 -6.28 -14.66
CA LEU A 95 -4.15 -5.91 -13.93
C LEU A 95 -3.37 -7.19 -13.60
N THR A 96 -2.11 -7.22 -14.00
CA THR A 96 -1.17 -8.32 -13.74
C THR A 96 -0.34 -8.07 -12.48
N GLU A 97 -0.19 -6.81 -12.09
CA GLU A 97 0.53 -6.38 -10.90
C GLU A 97 -0.23 -5.28 -10.16
N LEU A 98 -0.10 -5.30 -8.83
CA LEU A 98 -0.56 -4.24 -7.96
C LEU A 98 0.44 -4.13 -6.82
N SER A 99 0.87 -2.92 -6.49
CA SER A 99 1.78 -2.68 -5.37
C SER A 99 1.12 -1.77 -4.34
N ALA A 100 1.33 -2.09 -3.08
CA ALA A 100 0.92 -1.21 -2.00
C ALA A 100 1.85 0.01 -1.91
N ARG A 101 1.28 1.16 -1.60
CA ARG A 101 2.05 2.33 -1.16
C ARG A 101 2.31 2.21 0.33
N ALA A 102 3.55 1.91 0.70
CA ALA A 102 3.95 1.73 2.09
C ALA A 102 4.71 2.94 2.65
N PHE A 103 4.51 3.24 3.93
CA PHE A 103 5.09 4.39 4.63
C PHE A 103 5.52 3.98 6.04
N ASP A 104 6.60 4.59 6.51
CA ASP A 104 7.15 4.46 7.86
C ASP A 104 6.47 5.40 8.88
N LYS A 105 5.63 6.33 8.41
CA LYS A 105 5.01 7.38 9.21
C LYS A 105 3.51 7.49 8.93
N PRO A 106 2.66 7.49 9.96
CA PRO A 106 1.20 7.51 9.79
C PRO A 106 0.71 8.77 9.08
N HIS A 107 1.22 9.94 9.45
CA HIS A 107 0.81 11.22 8.85
C HIS A 107 1.11 11.30 7.35
N LYS A 108 2.23 10.68 6.90
CA LYS A 108 2.55 10.61 5.46
C LYS A 108 1.55 9.71 4.74
N ALA A 109 1.27 8.52 5.28
CA ALA A 109 0.30 7.60 4.70
C ALA A 109 -1.08 8.27 4.56
N THR A 110 -1.59 8.86 5.64
CA THR A 110 -2.86 9.59 5.66
C THR A 110 -2.90 10.74 4.66
N TRP A 111 -1.83 11.54 4.58
CA TRP A 111 -1.77 12.65 3.61
C TRP A 111 -1.83 12.14 2.16
N HIS A 112 -1.04 11.12 1.82
CA HIS A 112 -1.03 10.55 0.47
C HIS A 112 -2.34 9.84 0.12
N TYR A 113 -2.95 9.16 1.09
CA TYR A 113 -4.24 8.52 0.96
C TYR A 113 -5.35 9.55 0.67
N ASN A 114 -5.46 10.60 1.49
CA ASN A 114 -6.44 11.67 1.30
C ASN A 114 -6.23 12.40 -0.03
N ARG A 115 -4.99 12.62 -0.45
CA ARG A 115 -4.68 13.19 -1.78
C ARG A 115 -5.15 12.29 -2.91
N SER A 116 -4.99 10.98 -2.76
CA SER A 116 -5.45 9.99 -3.75
C SER A 116 -6.98 9.92 -3.81
N ARG A 117 -7.67 10.18 -2.70
CA ARG A 117 -9.14 10.22 -2.62
C ARG A 117 -9.79 11.55 -2.97
N LYS A 118 -9.02 12.64 -3.07
CA LYS A 118 -9.56 13.94 -3.43
C LYS A 118 -10.21 13.87 -4.82
N VAL A 119 -11.53 14.01 -4.86
CA VAL A 119 -12.33 14.06 -6.10
C VAL A 119 -12.19 15.41 -6.79
N SER A 120 -12.36 15.42 -8.11
CA SER A 120 -12.43 16.63 -8.92
C SER A 120 -13.30 16.35 -10.16
N PRO A 121 -13.71 17.37 -10.95
CA PRO A 121 -14.49 17.15 -12.17
C PRO A 121 -13.84 16.17 -13.16
N GLN A 122 -12.50 16.11 -13.16
CA GLN A 122 -11.69 15.25 -14.03
C GLN A 122 -11.20 13.98 -13.32
N LYS A 123 -11.65 13.71 -12.08
CA LYS A 123 -11.14 12.59 -11.29
C LYS A 123 -12.25 11.88 -10.54
N VAL A 124 -12.50 10.65 -10.94
CA VAL A 124 -13.41 9.71 -10.28
C VAL A 124 -12.59 8.82 -9.35
N VAL A 125 -13.07 8.62 -8.12
CA VAL A 125 -12.45 7.74 -7.13
C VAL A 125 -13.42 6.62 -6.82
N ILE A 126 -12.95 5.38 -6.90
CA ILE A 126 -13.72 4.17 -6.67
C ILE A 126 -13.02 3.40 -5.54
N THR A 127 -13.75 3.21 -4.45
CA THR A 127 -13.27 2.41 -3.32
C THR A 127 -13.46 0.93 -3.61
N VAL A 128 -12.41 0.13 -3.42
CA VAL A 128 -12.42 -1.33 -3.60
C VAL A 128 -12.65 -1.99 -2.24
N GLU A 129 -13.92 -2.12 -1.84
CA GLU A 129 -14.31 -2.53 -0.47
C GLU A 129 -13.80 -3.92 -0.05
N ASN A 130 -13.69 -4.87 -0.98
CA ASN A 130 -13.35 -6.27 -0.68
C ASN A 130 -11.84 -6.59 -0.84
N ALA A 131 -10.97 -5.60 -0.73
CA ALA A 131 -9.52 -5.84 -0.76
C ALA A 131 -9.07 -6.55 0.55
N PRO A 132 -8.30 -7.65 0.47
CA PRO A 132 -7.78 -8.32 1.66
C PRO A 132 -6.83 -7.39 2.44
N ILE A 133 -6.59 -7.69 3.72
CA ILE A 133 -5.61 -6.98 4.57
C ILE A 133 -4.40 -7.91 4.75
N LEU A 134 -3.18 -7.36 4.75
CA LEU A 134 -1.91 -8.05 5.01
C LEU A 134 -1.81 -8.60 6.43
#